data_AF-A0A4P6JXM2-F1
#
_entry.id   AF-A0A4P6JXM2-F1
#
_cell.length_a   1.000
_cell.length_b   1.000
_cell.length_c   1.000
_cell.angle_alpha   90.00
_cell.angle_beta   90.00
_cell.angle_gamma   90.00
#
_symmetry.space_group_name_H-M   'P 1'
#
loop_
_entity.id
_entity.type
_entity.pdbx_description
1 polymer ?
#
loop_
_entity_poly.entity_id
_entity_poly.type
_entity_poly.pdbx_seq_one_letter_code
_entity_poly.pdbx_strand_id
1 'polypeptide(L)'
;MERDLQTLVKQAKFPVYGLAGNPHNLTLHSIGTSWLPNEQAILNSISLGFSIDDTPHPPIRVDLTSYYAQDEYTWSTFIQLVPPHRPEFSLDHSALSSLQVPAKQRAHLGEPLVSIDQMSIASLTFSREIHHWPLPPLPAWFRLINEQSILFGEVLGLTRDELQSLLSSCIVVNERQDLLAQYQSEFQRFWEAIHAQPSSGRGRIR
;
A
#
# COMPACT_ATOMS: atom_id res chain seq x y z
N MET A 1 5.15 -17.01 -15.91
CA MET A 1 4.68 -17.98 -14.92
C MET A 1 4.08 -17.17 -13.80
N GLU A 2 2.77 -16.89 -13.88
CA GLU A 2 2.01 -16.31 -12.77
C GLU A 2 2.12 -17.30 -11.61
N ARG A 3 2.95 -16.98 -10.63
CA ARG A 3 2.90 -17.72 -9.36
C ARG A 3 1.60 -17.29 -8.69
N ASP A 4 0.76 -18.27 -8.38
CA ASP A 4 -0.46 -18.09 -7.59
C ASP A 4 -0.17 -17.23 -6.36
N LEU A 5 -0.86 -16.09 -6.24
CA LEU A 5 -0.68 -15.13 -5.15
C LEU A 5 -0.77 -15.85 -3.80
N GLN A 6 -1.73 -16.75 -3.66
CA GLN A 6 -1.93 -17.45 -2.40
C GLN A 6 -0.68 -18.24 -2.02
N THR A 7 -0.06 -18.90 -2.98
CA THR A 7 1.19 -19.63 -2.78
C THR A 7 2.32 -18.71 -2.34
N LEU A 8 2.47 -17.53 -2.95
CA LEU A 8 3.50 -16.56 -2.58
C LEU A 8 3.29 -15.97 -1.18
N VAL A 9 2.07 -15.52 -0.85
CA VAL A 9 1.77 -14.97 0.47
C VAL A 9 1.97 -16.01 1.57
N LYS A 10 1.58 -17.27 1.32
CA LYS A 10 1.83 -18.40 2.24
C LYS A 10 3.31 -18.70 2.45
N GLN A 11 4.14 -18.48 1.44
CA GLN A 11 5.58 -18.75 1.49
C GLN A 11 6.40 -17.60 2.09
N ALA A 12 5.79 -16.43 2.32
CA ALA A 12 6.47 -15.29 2.92
C ALA A 12 6.96 -15.64 4.33
N LYS A 13 8.24 -15.40 4.58
CA LYS A 13 8.89 -15.60 5.90
C LYS A 13 8.58 -14.48 6.90
N PHE A 14 7.75 -13.53 6.49
CA PHE A 14 7.33 -12.38 7.26
C PHE A 14 5.80 -12.28 7.25
N PRO A 15 5.21 -11.71 8.30
CA PRO A 15 3.78 -11.42 8.30
C PRO A 15 3.43 -10.46 7.16
N VAL A 16 2.41 -10.84 6.39
CA VAL A 16 1.77 -10.02 5.37
C VAL A 16 0.45 -9.55 5.95
N TYR A 17 0.24 -8.24 5.92
CA TYR A 17 -0.94 -7.61 6.51
C TYR A 17 -1.99 -7.30 5.44
N GLY A 18 -3.25 -7.41 5.81
CA GLY A 18 -4.39 -7.01 4.99
C GLY A 18 -5.65 -6.82 5.83
N LEU A 19 -6.78 -6.48 5.20
CA LEU A 19 -8.04 -6.22 5.89
C LEU A 19 -9.01 -7.41 5.82
N ALA A 20 -9.72 -7.66 6.92
CA ALA A 20 -10.88 -8.54 6.90
C ALA A 20 -12.13 -7.76 6.45
N GLY A 21 -12.96 -8.37 5.60
CA GLY A 21 -14.22 -7.79 5.14
C GLY A 21 -14.08 -7.07 3.81
N ASN A 22 -14.91 -7.48 2.84
CA ASN A 22 -14.95 -7.09 1.43
C ASN A 22 -14.44 -5.67 1.10
N PRO A 23 -13.13 -5.44 0.95
CA PRO A 23 -12.66 -4.20 0.36
C PRO A 23 -13.01 -4.31 -1.13
N HIS A 24 -13.82 -3.39 -1.64
CA HIS A 24 -14.08 -3.34 -3.07
C HIS A 24 -12.75 -3.00 -3.79
N ASN A 25 -12.52 -3.60 -4.96
CA ASN A 25 -11.30 -3.35 -5.76
C ASN A 25 -9.98 -3.65 -5.01
N LEU A 26 -9.94 -4.68 -4.17
CA LEU A 26 -8.66 -5.17 -3.63
C LEU A 26 -7.83 -5.79 -4.78
N THR A 27 -6.71 -5.15 -5.07
CA THR A 27 -5.75 -5.47 -6.11
C THR A 27 -4.40 -5.80 -5.48
N LEU A 28 -3.80 -6.93 -5.85
CA LEU A 28 -2.37 -7.13 -5.61
C LEU A 28 -1.61 -6.13 -6.49
N HIS A 29 -0.90 -5.18 -5.89
CA HIS A 29 -0.21 -4.14 -6.65
C HIS A 29 1.19 -4.56 -7.08
N SER A 30 1.95 -5.23 -6.20
CA SER A 30 3.31 -5.65 -6.54
C SER A 30 3.86 -6.72 -5.60
N ILE A 31 4.86 -7.44 -6.09
CA ILE A 31 5.68 -8.39 -5.34
C ILE A 31 7.13 -7.98 -5.52
N GLY A 32 7.85 -7.77 -4.42
CA GLY A 32 9.29 -7.56 -4.42
C GLY A 32 10.03 -8.87 -4.20
N THR A 33 11.08 -9.09 -4.98
CA THR A 33 12.05 -10.16 -4.72
C THR A 33 13.44 -9.58 -4.70
N SER A 34 14.22 -9.87 -3.66
CA SER A 34 15.66 -9.62 -3.67
C SER A 34 16.40 -10.84 -4.23
N TRP A 35 17.48 -10.57 -4.94
CA TRP A 35 18.36 -11.60 -5.51
C TRP A 35 19.73 -11.44 -4.89
N LEU A 36 20.14 -12.43 -4.10
CA LEU A 36 21.52 -12.53 -3.64
C LEU A 36 22.33 -13.34 -4.68
N PRO A 37 23.58 -12.95 -4.99
CA PRO A 37 24.42 -13.70 -5.93
C PRO A 37 24.57 -15.15 -5.48
N ASN A 38 24.23 -16.10 -6.36
CA ASN A 38 24.27 -17.56 -6.13
C ASN A 38 23.22 -18.13 -5.16
N GLU A 39 22.20 -17.35 -4.76
CA GLU A 39 21.09 -17.84 -3.95
C GLU A 39 19.77 -17.87 -4.72
N GLN A 40 18.80 -18.61 -4.18
CA GLN A 40 17.43 -18.56 -4.67
C GLN A 40 16.81 -17.19 -4.38
N ALA A 41 15.98 -16.68 -5.30
CA ALA A 41 15.24 -15.44 -5.09
C ALA A 41 14.50 -15.48 -3.75
N ILE A 42 14.74 -14.48 -2.90
CA ILE A 42 14.07 -14.33 -1.63
C ILE A 42 12.93 -13.33 -1.83
N LEU A 43 11.72 -13.78 -1.52
CA LEU A 43 10.57 -12.89 -1.43
C LEU A 43 10.82 -11.91 -0.28
N ASN A 44 10.93 -10.62 -0.58
CA ASN A 44 11.29 -9.60 0.41
C ASN A 44 10.18 -8.56 0.63
N SER A 45 9.21 -8.46 -0.27
CA SER A 45 8.01 -7.66 -0.04
C SER A 45 6.77 -8.16 -0.78
N ILE A 46 5.60 -7.88 -0.21
CA ILE A 46 4.29 -8.06 -0.84
C ILE A 46 3.46 -6.79 -0.62
N SER A 47 2.89 -6.27 -1.71
CA SER A 47 2.08 -5.04 -1.70
C SER A 47 0.64 -5.32 -2.11
N LEU A 48 -0.30 -5.02 -1.23
CA LEU A 48 -1.74 -5.12 -1.46
C LEU A 48 -2.32 -3.71 -1.56
N GLY A 49 -3.02 -3.39 -2.65
CA GLY A 49 -3.79 -2.15 -2.76
C GLY A 49 -5.29 -2.44 -2.71
N PHE A 50 -6.08 -1.57 -2.09
CA PHE A 50 -7.53 -1.73 -2.02
C PHE A 50 -8.25 -0.39 -1.98
N SER A 51 -9.55 -0.45 -2.30
CA SER A 51 -10.48 0.65 -2.07
C SER A 51 -11.48 0.30 -0.97
N ILE A 52 -11.86 1.29 -0.16
CA ILE A 52 -12.72 1.06 1.02
C ILE A 52 -14.16 1.49 0.79
N ASP A 53 -14.38 2.41 -0.15
CA ASP A 53 -15.70 2.86 -0.56
C ASP A 53 -15.69 3.34 -2.02
N ASP A 54 -16.77 3.03 -2.75
CA ASP A 54 -17.02 3.57 -4.09
C ASP A 54 -17.76 4.93 -4.06
N THR A 55 -17.99 5.52 -2.87
CA THR A 55 -19.07 6.51 -2.67
C THR A 55 -18.72 7.85 -2.01
N PRO A 56 -17.43 8.25 -1.94
CA PRO A 56 -17.17 9.59 -2.47
C PRO A 56 -16.01 9.61 -3.46
N HIS A 57 -16.13 10.45 -4.49
CA HIS A 57 -15.03 10.80 -5.37
C HIS A 57 -14.10 11.81 -4.68
N PRO A 58 -12.78 11.57 -4.65
CA PRO A 58 -12.05 10.41 -5.18
C PRO A 58 -12.12 9.20 -4.23
N PRO A 59 -12.14 7.95 -4.77
CA PRO A 59 -12.24 6.74 -3.96
C PRO A 59 -11.09 6.66 -2.96
N ILE A 60 -11.39 6.17 -1.75
CA ILE A 60 -10.36 5.91 -0.75
C ILE A 60 -9.49 4.79 -1.29
N ARG A 61 -8.21 5.08 -1.53
CA ARG A 61 -7.23 4.10 -1.98
C ARG A 61 -6.19 3.89 -0.90
N VAL A 62 -5.85 2.65 -0.65
CA VAL A 62 -4.83 2.25 0.32
C VAL A 62 -3.89 1.29 -0.37
N ASP A 63 -2.61 1.61 -0.40
CA ASP A 63 -1.55 0.70 -0.82
C ASP A 63 -0.75 0.29 0.43
N LEU A 64 -0.75 -1.01 0.75
CA LEU A 64 -0.18 -1.60 1.96
C LEU A 64 0.92 -2.60 1.58
N THR A 65 2.17 -2.27 1.89
CA THR A 65 3.33 -3.10 1.59
C THR A 65 3.95 -3.67 2.85
N SER A 66 4.03 -4.99 2.91
CA SER A 66 4.74 -5.73 3.96
C SER A 66 6.13 -6.10 3.45
N TYR A 67 7.16 -5.85 4.24
CA TYR A 67 8.56 -6.17 3.94
C TYR A 67 9.17 -7.07 5.02
N TYR A 68 10.15 -7.89 4.62
CA TYR A 68 10.95 -8.67 5.55
C TYR A 68 12.01 -7.80 6.25
N ALA A 69 11.84 -7.52 7.54
CA ALA A 69 12.75 -6.62 8.27
C ALA A 69 14.16 -7.19 8.45
N GLN A 70 14.31 -8.51 8.43
CA GLN A 70 15.60 -9.18 8.64
C GLN A 70 16.42 -9.34 7.35
N ASP A 71 15.88 -8.95 6.20
CA ASP A 71 16.66 -8.90 4.95
C ASP A 71 17.52 -7.63 4.95
N GLU A 72 18.83 -7.78 5.10
CA GLU A 72 19.79 -6.66 5.15
C GLU A 72 19.71 -5.75 3.92
N TYR A 73 19.39 -6.32 2.75
CA TYR A 73 19.20 -5.55 1.52
C TYR A 73 17.94 -4.68 1.60
N THR A 74 16.84 -5.25 2.10
CA THR A 74 15.60 -4.51 2.33
C THR A 74 15.80 -3.44 3.39
N TRP A 75 16.50 -3.73 4.49
CA TRP A 75 16.78 -2.77 5.56
C TRP A 75 17.64 -1.60 5.06
N SER A 76 18.73 -1.88 4.35
CA SER A 76 19.62 -0.86 3.78
C SER A 76 18.94 -0.02 2.70
N THR A 77 18.19 -0.67 1.79
CA THR A 77 17.44 0.01 0.73
C THR A 77 16.32 0.87 1.30
N PHE A 78 15.56 0.37 2.28
CA PHE A 78 14.41 1.06 2.85
C PHE A 78 14.81 2.23 3.77
N ILE A 79 15.88 2.07 4.57
CA ILE A 79 16.42 3.16 5.40
C ILE A 79 17.08 4.25 4.54
N GLN A 80 17.67 3.89 3.39
CA GLN A 80 18.32 4.86 2.52
C GLN A 80 17.36 5.54 1.53
N LEU A 81 16.33 4.83 1.02
CA LEU A 81 15.34 5.37 0.10
C LEU A 81 14.21 6.15 0.80
N VAL A 82 14.02 5.96 2.10
CA VAL A 82 13.10 6.78 2.91
C VAL A 82 13.91 7.54 3.98
N PRO A 83 14.68 8.58 3.61
CA PRO A 83 15.29 9.45 4.61
C PRO A 83 14.18 10.04 5.50
N PRO A 84 14.42 10.17 6.81
CA PRO A 84 13.45 10.79 7.74
C PRO A 84 13.11 12.26 7.39
N HIS A 85 13.82 12.85 6.41
CA HIS A 85 13.71 14.24 6.01
C HIS A 85 13.62 14.46 4.49
N ARG A 86 13.32 13.42 3.70
CA ARG A 86 13.03 13.63 2.27
C ARG A 86 11.58 13.27 1.96
N PRO A 87 10.70 14.28 1.84
CA PRO A 87 9.50 14.14 1.04
C PRO A 87 9.95 14.13 -0.44
N GLU A 88 10.71 13.12 -0.87
CA GLU A 88 10.88 12.83 -2.31
C GLU A 88 9.71 11.99 -2.83
N PHE A 89 8.88 11.43 -1.93
CA PHE A 89 7.42 11.41 -2.11
C PHE A 89 6.85 12.81 -1.79
N SER A 90 7.43 13.84 -2.41
CA SER A 90 6.83 15.16 -2.50
C SER A 90 5.56 14.89 -3.25
N LEU A 91 4.41 14.79 -2.55
CA LEU A 91 3.05 14.85 -3.08
C LEU A 91 3.10 14.86 -4.60
N ASP A 92 3.28 13.67 -5.20
CA ASP A 92 3.77 13.62 -6.58
C ASP A 92 2.86 14.55 -7.36
N HIS A 93 3.43 15.47 -8.13
CA HIS A 93 2.62 16.49 -8.78
C HIS A 93 1.48 15.82 -9.55
N SER A 94 1.66 14.55 -9.97
CA SER A 94 0.66 13.62 -10.49
C SER A 94 -0.49 13.26 -9.49
N ALA A 95 -0.21 12.89 -8.24
CA ALA A 95 -1.18 12.53 -7.20
C ALA A 95 -2.01 13.75 -6.74
N LEU A 96 -1.41 14.93 -6.61
CA LEU A 96 -2.19 16.15 -6.33
C LEU A 96 -2.99 16.62 -7.56
N SER A 97 -2.50 16.38 -8.77
CA SER A 97 -3.20 16.74 -10.00
C SER A 97 -4.41 15.84 -10.25
N SER A 98 -4.33 14.55 -9.90
CA SER A 98 -5.48 13.63 -9.98
C SER A 98 -6.57 13.96 -8.97
N LEU A 99 -6.20 14.53 -7.83
CA LEU A 99 -7.12 15.00 -6.78
C LEU A 99 -7.84 16.31 -7.09
N GLN A 100 -7.54 16.96 -8.22
CA GLN A 100 -8.09 18.26 -8.61
C GLN A 100 -7.97 19.34 -7.53
N VAL A 101 -7.01 19.24 -6.61
CA VAL A 101 -6.83 20.24 -5.54
C VAL A 101 -6.45 21.57 -6.21
N PRO A 102 -7.27 22.64 -6.05
CA PRO A 102 -7.00 23.93 -6.66
C PRO A 102 -5.59 24.41 -6.32
N ALA A 103 -4.87 24.97 -7.30
CA ALA A 103 -3.49 25.43 -7.12
C ALA A 103 -3.33 26.40 -5.91
N LYS A 104 -4.38 27.18 -5.62
CA LYS A 104 -4.44 28.06 -4.45
C LYS A 104 -4.43 27.28 -3.13
N GLN A 105 -5.15 26.17 -3.03
CA GLN A 105 -5.13 25.32 -1.82
C GLN A 105 -3.80 24.59 -1.69
N ARG A 106 -3.23 24.09 -2.80
CA ARG A 106 -1.90 23.45 -2.80
C ARG A 106 -0.80 24.33 -2.21
N ALA A 107 -0.81 25.63 -2.51
CA ALA A 107 0.13 26.60 -1.95
C ALA A 107 0.01 26.79 -0.43
N HIS A 108 -1.11 26.36 0.19
CA HIS A 108 -1.38 26.52 1.62
C HIS A 108 -1.34 25.20 2.40
N LEU A 109 -1.09 24.06 1.74
CA LEU A 109 -1.10 22.75 2.42
C LEU A 109 0.03 22.60 3.44
N GLY A 110 1.12 23.36 3.29
CA GLY A 110 2.26 23.31 4.19
C GLY A 110 2.92 21.94 4.24
N GLU A 111 3.78 21.74 5.24
CA GLU A 111 4.39 20.43 5.54
C GLU A 111 3.36 19.49 6.18
N PRO A 112 3.48 18.16 5.96
CA PRO A 112 2.61 17.21 6.63
C PRO A 112 2.81 17.28 8.15
N LEU A 113 1.73 17.00 8.88
CA LEU A 113 1.81 16.74 10.30
C LEU A 113 2.39 15.34 10.51
N VAL A 114 3.43 15.26 11.35
CA VAL A 114 4.12 14.01 11.66
C VAL A 114 3.73 13.54 13.06
N SER A 115 3.27 12.30 13.18
CA SER A 115 3.03 11.64 14.46
C SER A 115 3.91 10.41 14.59
N ILE A 116 4.68 10.34 15.68
CA ILE A 116 5.56 9.22 16.01
C ILE A 116 5.15 8.67 17.37
N ASP A 117 4.77 7.40 17.41
CA ASP A 117 4.38 6.69 18.62
C ASP A 117 4.44 5.17 18.41
N GLN A 118 3.72 4.39 19.22
CA GLN A 118 3.62 2.94 19.10
C GLN A 118 2.18 2.55 18.75
N MET A 119 2.02 1.49 17.95
CA MET A 119 0.74 0.90 17.61
C MET A 119 0.83 -0.62 17.63
N SER A 120 -0.24 -1.29 18.04
CA SER A 120 -0.35 -2.74 17.92
C SER A 120 -1.19 -3.12 16.69
N ILE A 121 -0.67 -4.02 15.86
CA ILE A 121 -1.38 -4.63 14.73
C ILE A 121 -1.22 -6.15 14.85
N ALA A 122 -2.33 -6.89 14.79
CA ALA A 122 -2.33 -8.35 14.92
C ALA A 122 -1.49 -8.88 16.10
N SER A 123 -1.61 -8.25 17.27
CA SER A 123 -0.86 -8.55 18.51
C SER A 123 0.65 -8.25 18.48
N LEU A 124 1.16 -7.63 17.41
CA LEU A 124 2.54 -7.17 17.32
C LEU A 124 2.61 -5.66 17.52
N THR A 125 3.56 -5.21 18.33
CA THR A 125 3.80 -3.78 18.59
C THR A 125 4.81 -3.24 17.58
N PHE A 126 4.48 -2.09 16.99
CA PHE A 126 5.29 -1.39 16.00
C PHE A 126 5.64 0.00 16.47
N SER A 127 6.85 0.43 16.15
CA SER A 127 7.16 1.86 16.09
C SER A 127 6.49 2.45 14.86
N ARG A 128 5.59 3.39 15.08
CA ARG A 128 4.73 3.99 14.05
C ARG A 128 5.17 5.42 13.77
N GLU A 129 5.19 5.74 12.50
CA GLU A 129 5.33 7.10 11.98
C GLU A 129 4.25 7.31 10.92
N ILE A 130 3.43 8.35 11.09
CA ILE A 130 2.41 8.74 10.11
C ILE A 130 2.65 10.19 9.74
N HIS A 131 2.65 10.47 8.44
CA HIS A 131 2.64 11.80 7.87
C HIS A 131 1.29 12.01 7.20
N HIS A 132 0.59 13.06 7.60
CA HIS A 132 -0.75 13.33 7.11
C HIS A 132 -0.98 14.83 6.99
N TRP A 133 -1.86 15.22 6.09
CA TRP A 133 -2.33 16.58 6.01
C TRP A 133 -3.69 16.71 6.70
N PRO A 134 -3.99 17.84 7.33
CA PRO A 134 -5.16 17.99 8.21
C PRO A 134 -6.52 17.98 7.49
N LEU A 135 -6.57 17.95 6.16
CA LEU A 135 -7.81 17.97 5.38
C LEU A 135 -7.83 16.82 4.36
N PRO A 136 -8.77 15.86 4.43
CA PRO A 136 -9.00 14.94 3.33
C PRO A 136 -9.52 15.72 2.10
N PRO A 137 -9.35 15.22 0.87
CA PRO A 137 -8.81 13.91 0.51
C PRO A 137 -7.29 13.92 0.27
N LEU A 138 -6.52 14.65 1.06
CA LEU A 138 -5.06 14.68 0.91
C LEU A 138 -4.46 13.31 1.27
N PRO A 139 -3.33 12.95 0.65
CA PRO A 139 -2.70 11.68 0.93
C PRO A 139 -2.10 11.67 2.32
N ALA A 140 -1.98 10.49 2.90
CA ALA A 140 -1.20 10.22 4.10
C ALA A 140 -0.27 9.06 3.78
N TRP A 141 0.90 9.04 4.40
CA TRP A 141 1.78 7.89 4.33
C TRP A 141 2.14 7.44 5.74
N PHE A 142 2.41 6.15 5.86
CA PHE A 142 2.73 5.55 7.14
C PHE A 142 3.91 4.59 7.01
N ARG A 143 4.64 4.48 8.11
CA ARG A 143 5.73 3.54 8.29
C ARG A 143 5.60 2.92 9.68
N LEU A 144 5.49 1.61 9.73
CA LEU A 144 5.44 0.83 10.96
C LEU A 144 6.57 -0.18 10.93
N ILE A 145 7.40 -0.19 11.96
CA ILE A 145 8.57 -1.05 12.03
C ILE A 145 8.53 -1.85 13.32
N ASN A 146 8.75 -3.15 13.20
CA ASN A 146 9.11 -4.02 14.32
C ASN A 146 10.28 -4.93 13.93
N GLU A 147 10.66 -5.86 14.81
CA GLU A 147 11.81 -6.76 14.60
C GLU A 147 11.62 -7.77 13.45
N GLN A 148 10.39 -8.01 13.01
CA GLN A 148 10.04 -9.07 12.05
C GLN A 148 9.61 -8.51 10.70
N SER A 149 8.97 -7.34 10.68
CA SER A 149 8.30 -6.77 9.52
C SER A 149 8.41 -5.25 9.49
N ILE A 150 8.49 -4.71 8.27
CA ILE A 150 8.18 -3.30 8.02
C ILE A 150 6.86 -3.27 7.26
N LEU A 151 5.94 -2.45 7.72
CA LEU A 151 4.69 -2.17 7.05
C LEU A 151 4.70 -0.71 6.60
N PHE A 152 4.56 -0.50 5.31
CA PHE A 152 4.61 0.82 4.70
C PHE A 152 3.45 1.00 3.75
N GLY A 153 2.95 2.22 3.64
CA GLY A 153 1.91 2.48 2.68
C GLY A 153 1.54 3.93 2.50
N GLU A 154 0.77 4.14 1.45
CA GLU A 154 0.15 5.40 1.10
C GLU A 154 -1.37 5.23 1.13
N VAL A 155 -2.06 6.23 1.64
CA VAL A 155 -3.50 6.28 1.70
C VAL A 155 -3.98 7.59 1.13
N LEU A 156 -5.07 7.55 0.38
CA LEU A 156 -5.74 8.72 -0.12
C LEU A 156 -7.18 8.76 0.40
N GLY A 157 -7.62 9.94 0.85
CA GLY A 157 -9.01 10.14 1.23
C GLY A 157 -9.35 9.86 2.69
N LEU A 158 -8.41 9.36 3.50
CA LEU A 158 -8.62 9.13 4.94
C LEU A 158 -8.08 10.28 5.80
N THR A 159 -8.82 10.61 6.84
CA THR A 159 -8.30 11.35 7.99
C THR A 159 -7.29 10.49 8.76
N ARG A 160 -6.50 11.12 9.64
CA ARG A 160 -5.55 10.41 10.51
C ARG A 160 -6.24 9.33 11.36
N ASP A 161 -7.40 9.66 11.94
CA ASP A 161 -8.09 8.75 12.86
C ASP A 161 -8.69 7.56 12.11
N GLU A 162 -9.21 7.77 10.89
CA GLU A 162 -9.65 6.69 10.01
C GLU A 162 -8.48 5.81 9.56
N LEU A 163 -7.34 6.40 9.18
CA LEU A 163 -6.12 5.65 8.88
C LEU A 163 -5.67 4.82 10.09
N GLN A 164 -5.70 5.41 11.28
CA GLN A 164 -5.36 4.70 12.52
C GLN A 164 -6.31 3.53 12.78
N SER A 165 -7.63 3.73 12.62
CA SER A 165 -8.63 2.68 12.77
C SER A 165 -8.43 1.56 11.75
N LEU A 166 -8.08 1.90 10.52
CA LEU A 166 -7.77 0.96 9.45
C LEU A 166 -6.53 0.13 9.77
N LEU A 167 -5.42 0.78 10.14
CA LEU A 167 -4.20 0.08 10.48
C LEU A 167 -4.40 -0.86 11.67
N SER A 168 -5.21 -0.46 12.66
CA SER A 168 -5.58 -1.33 13.78
C SER A 168 -6.50 -2.49 13.41
N SER A 169 -7.24 -2.42 12.29
CA SER A 169 -8.06 -3.53 11.80
C SER A 169 -7.31 -4.49 10.89
N CYS A 170 -6.07 -4.16 10.50
CA CYS A 170 -5.20 -5.07 9.75
C CYS A 170 -4.93 -6.36 10.53
N ILE A 171 -4.95 -7.46 9.79
CA ILE A 171 -4.67 -8.81 10.27
C ILE A 171 -3.57 -9.46 9.43
N VAL A 172 -2.92 -10.47 9.98
CA VAL A 172 -1.97 -11.30 9.23
C VAL A 172 -2.75 -12.23 8.30
N VAL A 173 -2.43 -12.21 7.01
CA VAL A 173 -3.18 -12.95 5.98
C VAL A 173 -2.47 -14.22 5.49
N ASN A 174 -1.20 -14.47 5.86
CA ASN A 174 -0.41 -15.61 5.37
C ASN A 174 -1.14 -16.96 5.49
N GLU A 175 -1.88 -17.16 6.58
CA GLU A 175 -2.54 -18.42 6.90
C GLU A 175 -4.06 -18.38 6.66
N ARG A 176 -4.60 -17.25 6.22
CA ARG A 176 -6.04 -17.03 6.04
C ARG A 176 -6.48 -17.40 4.63
N GLN A 177 -6.66 -18.70 4.37
CA GLN A 177 -7.03 -19.22 3.05
C GLN A 177 -8.31 -18.60 2.48
N ASP A 178 -9.28 -18.31 3.35
CA ASP A 178 -10.52 -17.62 3.00
C ASP A 178 -10.26 -16.25 2.38
N LEU A 179 -9.42 -15.45 3.03
CA LEU A 179 -9.07 -14.10 2.56
C LEU A 179 -8.17 -14.16 1.32
N LEU A 180 -7.18 -15.03 1.29
CA LEU A 180 -6.30 -15.16 0.13
C LEU A 180 -7.06 -15.58 -1.13
N ALA A 181 -8.06 -16.47 -1.01
CA ALA A 181 -8.93 -16.84 -2.11
C ALA A 181 -9.80 -15.66 -2.58
N GLN A 182 -10.36 -14.90 -1.65
CA GLN A 182 -11.10 -13.68 -1.96
C GLN A 182 -10.21 -12.67 -2.70
N TYR A 183 -9.00 -12.43 -2.21
CA TYR A 183 -8.05 -11.46 -2.77
C TYR A 183 -7.66 -11.84 -4.20
N GLN A 184 -7.41 -13.12 -4.45
CA GLN A 184 -7.14 -13.63 -5.78
C GLN A 184 -8.33 -13.44 -6.73
N SER A 185 -9.56 -13.66 -6.25
CA SER A 185 -10.76 -13.45 -7.06
C SER A 185 -10.97 -11.99 -7.43
N GLU A 186 -10.78 -11.04 -6.51
CA GLU A 186 -10.94 -9.61 -6.80
C GLU A 186 -9.85 -9.12 -7.76
N PHE A 187 -8.61 -9.57 -7.57
CA PHE A 187 -7.52 -9.27 -8.50
C PHE A 187 -7.82 -9.76 -9.92
N GLN A 188 -8.35 -10.98 -10.07
CA GLN A 188 -8.71 -11.51 -11.39
C GLN A 188 -9.82 -10.69 -12.05
N ARG A 189 -10.87 -10.30 -11.29
CA ARG A 189 -11.95 -9.45 -11.82
C ARG A 189 -11.43 -8.09 -12.29
N PHE A 190 -10.55 -7.47 -11.51
CA PHE A 190 -9.94 -6.20 -11.87
C PHE A 190 -9.10 -6.32 -13.16
N TRP A 191 -8.28 -7.36 -13.26
CA TRP A 191 -7.48 -7.65 -14.45
C TRP A 191 -8.35 -7.86 -15.68
N GLU A 192 -9.40 -8.68 -15.56
CA GLU A 192 -10.38 -8.91 -16.63
C GLU A 192 -11.07 -7.60 -17.04
N ALA A 193 -11.47 -6.75 -16.09
CA ALA A 193 -12.09 -5.47 -16.38
C ALA A 193 -11.18 -4.52 -17.18
N ILE A 194 -9.89 -4.45 -16.83
CA ILE A 194 -8.90 -3.64 -17.58
C ILE A 194 -8.72 -4.18 -19.00
N HIS A 195 -8.60 -5.49 -19.16
CA HIS A 195 -8.34 -6.12 -20.46
C HIS A 195 -9.59 -6.29 -21.34
N ALA A 196 -10.78 -6.23 -20.76
CA ALA A 196 -12.06 -6.23 -21.48
C ALA A 196 -12.43 -4.87 -22.07
N GLN A 197 -11.73 -3.78 -21.72
CA GLN A 197 -11.99 -2.48 -22.34
C GLN A 197 -11.62 -2.54 -23.82
N PRO A 198 -12.59 -2.38 -24.75
CA PRO A 198 -12.28 -2.36 -26.17
C PRO A 198 -11.35 -1.17 -26.42
N SER A 199 -10.29 -1.40 -27.20
CA SER A 199 -9.43 -0.36 -27.72
C SER A 199 -10.28 0.61 -28.53
N SER A 200 -10.80 1.66 -27.87
CA SER A 200 -11.57 2.71 -28.50
C SER A 200 -10.74 3.25 -29.64
N GLY A 201 -11.25 3.02 -30.86
CA GLY A 201 -10.49 3.13 -32.09
C GLY A 201 -9.73 4.44 -32.19
N ARG A 202 -8.42 4.33 -32.44
CA ARG A 202 -7.70 5.38 -33.15
C ARG A 202 -8.34 5.49 -34.53
N GLY A 203 -9.31 6.39 -34.65
CA GLY A 203 -9.82 6.85 -35.93
C GLY A 203 -8.63 7.27 -36.79
N ARG A 204 -8.36 6.49 -37.84
CA ARG A 204 -7.54 6.91 -38.96
C ARG A 204 -8.28 8.08 -39.60
N ILE A 205 -7.85 9.30 -39.30
CA ILE A 205 -8.17 10.45 -40.14
C ILE A 205 -7.48 10.17 -41.47
N ARG A 206 -8.28 9.96 -42.52
CA ARG A 206 -7.83 9.93 -43.92
C ARG A 206 -7.74 11.35 -44.44
#